data_AF-A0A6G1LNW8-F1
#
_entry.id   AF-A0A6G1LNW8-F1
#
_cell.length_a   1.000
_cell.length_b   1.000
_cell.length_c   1.000
_cell.angle_alpha   90.00
_cell.angle_beta   90.00
_cell.angle_gamma   90.00
#
_symmetry.space_group_name_H-M   'P 1'
#
loop_
_entity.id
_entity.type
_entity.pdbx_description
1 polymer ?
#
loop_
_entity_poly.entity_id
_entity_poly.type
_entity_poly.pdbx_seq_one_letter_code
_entity_poly.pdbx_strand_id
1 'polypeptide(L)'
;MRCLLGWCGSRALPPKPEAPKDNTPASNLEFQALQAARVIHEELSLALTSNGALSEWFSRDETAEAPKIPLRKKPNPRNITNAAKAEELEKELERLKKERASWDELKKTAISSTSAPSKLTAAASAVGTDDDNGAEASSPIRPDLLDTPQRSIFQTLQIPAATDATQPNKISEQLQDFTSDLEFNIDSFADGVHVMSSTRETAERLADARLGAVAQALEGREQGRRAEAEKKRRAPLDAMESLKTLGRVMNARRRR
;
A
#
# COMPACT_ATOMS: atom_id res chain seq x y z
N MET A 1 -46.82 3.65 8.61
CA MET A 1 -45.44 3.70 9.16
C MET A 1 -44.91 2.34 9.61
N ARG A 2 -45.62 1.59 10.45
CA ARG A 2 -45.11 0.32 11.03
C ARG A 2 -44.67 -0.72 9.98
N CYS A 3 -45.42 -0.89 8.89
CA CYS A 3 -45.02 -1.80 7.81
C CYS A 3 -43.69 -1.38 7.14
N LEU A 4 -43.45 -0.07 7.00
CA LEU A 4 -42.23 0.47 6.42
C LEU A 4 -41.05 0.34 7.41
N LEU A 5 -41.27 0.63 8.70
CA LEU A 5 -40.26 0.43 9.74
C LEU A 5 -39.88 -1.05 9.89
N GLY A 6 -40.85 -1.97 9.83
CA GLY A 6 -40.59 -3.41 9.80
C GLY A 6 -39.80 -3.83 8.56
N TRP A 7 -40.18 -3.33 7.38
CA TRP A 7 -39.45 -3.61 6.14
C TRP A 7 -38.01 -3.06 6.15
N CYS A 8 -37.80 -1.85 6.66
CA CYS A 8 -36.48 -1.25 6.83
C CYS A 8 -35.66 -2.00 7.90
N GLY A 9 -36.27 -2.39 9.02
CA GLY A 9 -35.64 -3.16 10.08
C GLY A 9 -35.11 -4.49 9.59
N SER A 10 -35.92 -5.27 8.86
CA SER A 10 -35.50 -6.57 8.31
C SER A 10 -34.36 -6.46 7.29
N ARG A 11 -34.26 -5.34 6.57
CA ARG A 11 -33.15 -5.08 5.63
C ARG A 11 -31.90 -4.49 6.28
N ALA A 12 -32.04 -3.81 7.41
CA ALA A 12 -30.92 -3.22 8.14
C ALA A 12 -30.21 -4.23 9.05
N LEU A 13 -30.79 -5.43 9.27
CA LEU A 13 -30.16 -6.48 10.06
C LEU A 13 -28.83 -6.92 9.44
N PRO A 14 -27.73 -6.94 10.22
CA PRO A 14 -26.44 -7.40 9.73
C PRO A 14 -26.49 -8.91 9.40
N PRO A 15 -25.59 -9.40 8.53
CA PRO A 15 -25.48 -10.84 8.24
C PRO A 15 -25.20 -11.63 9.52
N LYS A 16 -25.55 -12.92 9.53
CA LYS A 16 -25.39 -13.76 10.73
C LYS A 16 -23.90 -13.92 10.99
N PRO A 17 -23.39 -13.58 12.19
CA PRO A 17 -21.97 -13.73 12.46
C PRO A 17 -21.61 -15.21 12.31
N GLU A 18 -20.54 -15.47 11.55
CA GLU A 18 -19.97 -16.80 11.42
C GLU A 18 -19.19 -17.16 12.68
N ALA A 19 -19.12 -18.45 13.00
CA ALA A 19 -18.33 -18.92 14.13
C ALA A 19 -16.85 -18.47 13.99
N PRO A 20 -16.18 -18.09 15.09
CA PRO A 20 -14.78 -17.68 15.04
C PRO A 20 -13.92 -18.75 14.37
N LYS A 21 -13.14 -18.36 13.35
CA LYS A 21 -12.17 -19.26 12.71
C LYS A 21 -10.98 -19.54 13.63
N ASP A 22 -10.66 -18.57 14.49
CA ASP A 22 -9.60 -18.64 15.48
C ASP A 22 -10.22 -18.71 16.88
N ASN A 23 -9.83 -19.70 17.68
CA ASN A 23 -10.31 -19.90 19.06
C ASN A 23 -9.56 -19.01 20.08
N THR A 24 -9.29 -17.75 19.73
CA THR A 24 -8.69 -16.81 20.68
C THR A 24 -9.75 -16.23 21.61
N PRO A 25 -9.42 -15.88 22.87
CA PRO A 25 -10.41 -15.29 23.78
C PRO A 25 -10.97 -13.96 23.23
N ALA A 26 -10.16 -13.17 22.51
CA ALA A 26 -10.60 -11.91 21.91
C ALA A 26 -11.61 -12.11 20.77
N SER A 27 -11.35 -13.02 19.84
CA SER A 27 -12.28 -13.34 18.74
C SER A 27 -13.60 -13.92 19.24
N ASN A 28 -13.57 -14.71 20.32
CA ASN A 28 -14.78 -15.22 20.96
C ASN A 28 -15.65 -14.11 21.57
N LEU A 29 -15.02 -13.13 22.25
CA LEU A 29 -15.74 -11.97 22.80
C LEU A 29 -16.35 -11.10 21.70
N GLU A 30 -15.63 -10.89 20.59
CA GLU A 30 -16.17 -10.16 19.44
C GLU A 30 -17.36 -10.89 18.81
N PHE A 31 -17.26 -12.21 18.61
CA PHE A 31 -18.36 -13.01 18.11
C PHE A 31 -19.58 -12.95 19.03
N GLN A 32 -19.39 -13.06 20.35
CA GLN A 32 -20.46 -12.93 21.33
C GLN A 32 -21.10 -11.53 21.27
N ALA A 33 -20.30 -10.48 21.13
CA ALA A 33 -20.78 -9.12 21.00
C ALA A 33 -21.62 -8.92 19.72
N LEU A 34 -21.17 -9.47 18.58
CA LEU A 34 -21.91 -9.42 17.31
C LEU A 34 -23.23 -10.21 17.39
N GLN A 35 -23.20 -11.39 18.01
CA GLN A 35 -24.40 -12.20 18.22
C GLN A 35 -25.41 -11.47 19.13
N ALA A 36 -24.95 -10.91 20.26
CA ALA A 36 -25.79 -10.14 21.16
C ALA A 36 -26.38 -8.90 20.46
N ALA A 37 -25.57 -8.16 19.70
CA ALA A 37 -26.03 -7.00 18.95
C ALA A 37 -27.13 -7.37 17.93
N ARG A 38 -26.99 -8.52 17.25
CA ARG A 38 -28.02 -9.01 16.33
C ARG A 38 -29.32 -9.34 17.04
N VAL A 39 -29.27 -10.06 18.16
CA VAL A 39 -30.46 -10.40 18.96
C VAL A 39 -31.17 -9.12 19.42
N ILE A 40 -30.44 -8.13 19.93
CA ILE A 40 -30.99 -6.84 20.34
C ILE A 40 -31.67 -6.14 19.16
N HIS A 41 -31.05 -6.12 17.97
CA HIS A 41 -31.67 -5.51 16.79
C HIS A 41 -32.93 -6.24 16.32
N GLU A 42 -32.95 -7.57 16.35
CA GLU A 42 -34.12 -8.37 16.02
C GLU A 42 -35.27 -8.09 16.99
N GLU A 43 -35.00 -8.12 18.30
CA GLU A 43 -35.98 -7.78 19.35
C GLU A 43 -36.51 -6.36 19.23
N LEU A 44 -35.65 -5.37 18.96
CA LEU A 44 -36.08 -3.98 18.75
C LEU A 44 -36.94 -3.84 17.49
N SER A 45 -36.60 -4.53 16.40
CA SER A 45 -37.40 -4.51 15.16
C SER A 45 -38.80 -5.10 15.37
N LEU A 46 -38.90 -6.18 16.17
CA LEU A 46 -40.16 -6.78 16.57
C LEU A 46 -40.94 -5.88 17.53
N ALA A 47 -40.26 -5.23 18.47
CA ALA A 47 -40.89 -4.28 19.40
C ALA A 47 -41.48 -3.07 18.66
N LEU A 48 -40.79 -2.53 17.65
CA LEU A 48 -41.28 -1.40 16.85
C LEU A 48 -42.51 -1.73 15.98
N THR A 49 -42.68 -3.00 15.62
CA THR A 49 -43.83 -3.46 14.80
C THR A 49 -45.02 -3.89 15.66
N SER A 50 -44.76 -4.49 16.83
CA SER A 50 -45.79 -4.97 17.77
C SER A 50 -46.31 -3.88 18.72
N ASN A 51 -45.43 -3.03 19.28
CA ASN A 51 -45.80 -1.97 20.21
C ASN A 51 -46.03 -0.66 19.46
N GLY A 52 -47.31 -0.30 19.31
CA GLY A 52 -47.71 0.94 18.65
C GLY A 52 -47.18 2.21 19.31
N ALA A 53 -47.02 2.19 20.64
CA ALA A 53 -46.54 3.32 21.44
C ALA A 53 -45.10 3.76 21.08
N LEU A 54 -44.24 2.84 20.66
CA LEU A 54 -42.86 3.17 20.25
C LEU A 54 -42.81 3.88 18.88
N SER A 55 -43.88 3.79 18.10
CA SER A 55 -44.03 4.42 16.78
C SER A 55 -44.90 5.68 16.80
N GLU A 56 -45.41 6.05 17.98
CA GLU A 56 -46.37 7.14 18.20
C GLU A 56 -45.62 8.48 18.34
N TRP A 57 -45.35 9.14 17.21
CA TRP A 57 -44.70 10.46 17.24
C TRP A 57 -45.63 11.55 17.79
N PHE A 58 -46.95 11.40 17.60
CA PHE A 58 -47.96 12.39 17.98
C PHE A 58 -48.18 12.52 19.49
N SER A 59 -47.80 11.51 20.28
CA SER A 59 -47.92 11.54 21.74
C SER A 59 -46.67 12.08 22.43
N ARG A 60 -45.67 12.57 21.68
CA ARG A 60 -44.51 13.24 22.25
C ARG A 60 -44.94 14.62 22.72
N ASP A 61 -44.99 14.80 24.03
CA ASP A 61 -45.08 16.12 24.63
C ASP A 61 -43.77 16.87 24.32
N GLU A 62 -43.78 17.78 23.34
CA GLU A 62 -42.59 18.56 22.94
C GLU A 62 -42.04 19.43 24.09
N THR A 63 -42.84 19.62 25.14
CA THR A 63 -42.52 20.34 26.37
C THR A 63 -41.87 19.45 27.43
N ALA A 64 -42.06 18.13 27.36
CA ALA A 64 -41.47 17.21 28.31
C ALA A 64 -40.01 16.93 27.93
N GLU A 65 -39.08 17.44 28.73
CA GLU A 65 -37.65 17.19 28.59
C GLU A 65 -37.41 15.67 28.57
N ALA A 66 -37.09 15.13 27.40
CA ALA A 66 -36.95 13.68 27.21
C ALA A 66 -36.03 13.08 28.30
N PRO A 67 -36.35 11.89 28.85
CA PRO A 67 -35.53 11.29 29.89
C PRO A 67 -34.09 11.21 29.40
N LYS A 68 -33.20 11.97 30.05
CA LYS A 68 -31.76 12.09 29.73
C LYS A 68 -31.08 10.78 30.12
N ILE A 69 -31.35 9.72 29.36
CA ILE A 69 -30.59 8.48 29.45
C ILE A 69 -29.14 8.86 29.13
N PRO A 70 -28.17 8.58 30.01
CA PRO A 70 -26.78 8.93 29.78
C PRO A 70 -26.23 8.10 28.60
N LEU A 71 -26.36 8.65 27.40
CA LEU A 71 -25.81 8.10 26.18
C LEU A 71 -24.28 8.10 26.32
N ARG A 72 -23.67 6.91 26.44
CA ARG A 72 -22.23 6.75 26.38
C ARG A 72 -21.76 7.18 24.98
N LYS A 73 -21.22 8.39 24.88
CA LYS A 73 -20.71 8.96 23.62
C LYS A 73 -19.49 8.14 23.18
N LYS A 74 -19.62 7.41 22.08
CA LYS A 74 -18.46 6.79 21.45
C LYS A 74 -17.49 7.90 21.00
N PRO A 75 -16.17 7.74 21.20
CA PRO A 75 -15.21 8.71 20.67
C PRO A 75 -15.32 8.76 19.14
N ASN A 76 -15.09 9.95 18.58
CA ASN A 76 -15.12 10.14 17.13
C ASN A 76 -14.09 9.20 16.48
N PRO A 77 -14.43 8.44 15.43
CA PRO A 77 -13.49 7.53 14.77
C PRO A 77 -12.20 8.22 14.32
N ARG A 78 -12.25 9.50 13.95
CA ARG A 78 -11.06 10.29 13.60
C ARG A 78 -10.13 10.52 14.79
N ASN A 79 -10.67 10.61 16.00
CA ASN A 79 -9.84 10.79 17.19
C ASN A 79 -9.04 9.51 17.50
N ILE A 80 -9.67 8.34 17.30
CA ILE A 80 -9.03 7.04 17.50
C ILE A 80 -7.89 6.85 16.48
N THR A 81 -8.14 7.14 15.20
CA THR A 81 -7.11 7.01 14.16
C THR A 81 -5.98 8.02 14.34
N ASN A 82 -6.29 9.24 14.78
CA ASN A 82 -5.27 10.24 15.08
C ASN A 82 -4.42 9.84 16.29
N ALA A 83 -5.03 9.29 17.34
CA ALA A 83 -4.29 8.81 18.52
C ALA A 83 -3.33 7.67 18.16
N ALA A 84 -3.78 6.68 17.39
CA ALA A 84 -2.90 5.60 16.92
C ALA A 84 -1.72 6.12 16.07
N LYS A 85 -1.97 7.10 15.20
CA LYS A 85 -0.91 7.75 14.42
C LYS A 85 0.05 8.57 15.28
N ALA A 86 -0.44 9.22 16.33
CA ALA A 86 0.41 9.96 17.26
C ALA A 86 1.40 9.01 17.95
N GLU A 87 0.94 7.86 18.42
CA GLU A 87 1.79 6.84 19.06
C GLU A 87 2.84 6.27 18.08
N GLU A 88 2.49 6.07 16.82
CA GLU A 88 3.43 5.62 15.78
C GLU A 88 4.49 6.69 15.50
N LEU A 89 4.08 7.94 15.35
CA LEU A 89 4.99 9.06 15.11
C LEU A 89 5.92 9.31 16.31
N GLU A 90 5.44 9.14 17.54
CA GLU A 90 6.27 9.25 18.75
C GLU A 90 7.39 8.19 18.77
N LYS A 91 7.06 6.93 18.43
CA LYS A 91 8.07 5.85 18.32
C LYS A 91 9.12 6.16 17.25
N GLU A 92 8.69 6.66 16.10
CA GLU A 92 9.62 7.02 15.03
C GLU A 92 10.49 8.22 15.42
N LEU A 93 9.92 9.20 16.13
CA LEU A 93 10.67 10.34 16.66
C LEU A 93 11.74 9.87 17.67
N GLU A 94 11.40 8.95 18.56
CA GLU A 94 12.36 8.35 19.49
C GLU A 94 13.50 7.61 18.77
N ARG A 95 13.17 6.84 17.72
CA ARG A 95 14.16 6.18 16.87
C ARG A 95 15.11 7.20 16.22
N LEU A 96 14.56 8.20 15.55
CA LEU A 96 15.34 9.24 14.87
C LEU A 96 16.18 10.07 15.84
N LYS A 97 15.69 10.33 17.06
CA LYS A 97 16.48 10.98 18.12
C LYS A 97 17.70 10.15 18.52
N LYS A 98 17.54 8.82 18.67
CA LYS A 98 18.65 7.91 18.99
C LYS A 98 19.68 7.88 17.86
N GLU A 99 19.22 7.78 16.61
CA GLU A 99 20.10 7.84 15.44
C GLU A 99 20.85 9.17 15.39
N ARG A 100 20.16 10.30 15.55
CA ARG A 100 20.80 11.62 15.59
C ARG A 100 21.85 11.72 16.70
N ALA A 101 21.55 11.22 17.90
CA ALA A 101 22.52 11.20 19.01
C ALA A 101 23.77 10.41 18.62
N SER A 102 23.62 9.23 18.01
CA SER A 102 24.75 8.43 17.52
C SER A 102 25.58 9.15 16.44
N TRP A 103 24.93 9.89 15.54
CA TRP A 103 25.63 10.70 14.53
C TRP A 103 26.37 11.88 15.16
N ASP A 104 25.79 12.53 16.16
CA ASP A 104 26.43 13.64 16.87
C ASP A 104 27.63 13.15 17.72
N GLU A 105 27.57 11.94 18.27
CA GLU A 105 28.71 11.27 18.91
C GLU A 105 29.84 10.99 17.89
N LEU A 106 29.51 10.40 16.73
CA LEU A 106 30.47 10.16 15.66
C LEU A 106 31.15 11.44 15.15
N LYS A 107 30.38 12.53 15.03
CA LYS A 107 30.93 13.84 14.67
C LYS A 107 31.91 14.35 15.73
N LYS A 108 31.56 14.24 17.02
CA LYS A 108 32.45 14.65 18.11
C LYS A 108 33.73 13.82 18.13
N THR A 109 33.65 12.49 17.95
CA THR A 109 34.83 11.63 17.88
C THR A 109 35.68 11.92 16.65
N ALA A 110 35.07 12.17 15.49
CA ALA A 110 35.79 12.54 14.26
C ALA A 110 36.52 13.88 14.40
N ILE A 111 35.88 14.89 15.00
CA ILE A 111 36.49 16.20 15.25
C ILE A 111 37.62 16.08 16.28
N SER A 112 37.44 15.26 17.33
CA SER A 112 38.49 15.04 18.34
C SER A 112 39.67 14.22 17.79
N SER A 113 39.46 13.38 16.77
CA SER A 113 40.54 12.67 16.06
C SER A 113 41.31 13.54 15.06
N THR A 114 40.74 14.68 14.66
CA THR A 114 41.40 15.67 13.78
C THR A 114 41.98 16.87 14.54
N SER A 115 41.72 16.99 15.84
CA SER A 115 42.35 17.98 16.71
C SER A 115 43.70 17.51 17.26
N ALA A 116 44.63 17.21 16.35
CA ALA A 116 46.05 17.48 16.58
C ALA A 116 46.53 18.33 15.41
N PRO A 117 46.40 19.68 15.47
CA PRO A 117 47.09 20.54 14.53
C PRO A 117 48.57 20.52 14.94
N SER A 118 49.34 19.56 14.41
CA SER A 118 50.79 19.61 14.52
C SER A 118 51.28 20.87 13.81
N LYS A 119 51.69 21.85 14.63
CA LYS A 119 52.58 22.96 14.29
C LYS A 119 53.71 22.45 13.39
N LEU A 120 53.69 22.80 12.10
CA LEU A 120 54.87 22.77 11.24
C LEU A 120 54.85 24.00 10.32
N THR A 121 55.06 25.16 10.92
CA THR A 121 55.72 26.29 10.26
C THR A 121 56.85 26.76 11.18
N ALA A 122 58.04 26.94 10.60
CA ALA A 122 59.30 27.36 11.22
C ALA A 122 60.08 26.32 12.04
N ALA A 123 60.87 25.49 11.35
CA ALA A 123 62.29 25.21 11.66
C ALA A 123 62.82 24.05 10.80
N ALA A 124 63.06 24.30 9.52
CA ALA A 124 63.90 23.41 8.70
C ALA A 124 65.31 24.02 8.63
N SER A 125 66.14 23.72 9.61
CA SER A 125 67.61 23.72 9.51
C SER A 125 68.19 23.02 10.74
N ALA A 126 68.56 21.75 10.55
CA ALA A 126 69.76 21.10 11.10
C ALA A 126 69.54 19.58 11.29
N VAL A 127 70.04 18.80 10.32
CA VAL A 127 70.98 17.67 10.49
C VAL A 127 70.76 16.67 11.63
N GLY A 128 70.69 15.40 11.26
CA GLY A 128 70.96 14.22 12.12
C GLY A 128 70.18 13.00 11.66
N THR A 129 70.64 12.26 10.65
CA THR A 129 71.21 10.90 10.71
C THR A 129 70.34 9.79 11.33
N ASP A 130 70.21 8.73 10.53
CA ASP A 130 70.08 7.30 10.83
C ASP A 130 68.70 6.60 10.85
N ASP A 131 68.70 5.51 10.08
CA ASP A 131 67.92 4.26 10.09
C ASP A 131 66.52 4.16 9.40
N ASP A 132 66.62 3.64 8.16
CA ASP A 132 66.10 2.35 7.65
C ASP A 132 64.57 2.07 7.53
N ASN A 133 64.23 1.69 6.30
CA ASN A 133 63.10 0.87 5.83
C ASN A 133 61.63 1.27 6.13
N GLY A 134 60.95 1.70 5.07
CA GLY A 134 59.48 1.83 5.05
C GLY A 134 58.94 2.42 3.75
N ALA A 135 59.28 1.81 2.61
CA ALA A 135 58.74 2.18 1.30
C ALA A 135 57.26 1.80 1.17
N GLU A 136 56.33 2.61 1.70
CA GLU A 136 54.90 2.54 1.37
C GLU A 136 54.25 3.93 1.50
N ALA A 137 54.64 4.85 0.62
CA ALA A 137 53.83 6.02 0.30
C ALA A 137 53.01 5.73 -0.97
N SER A 138 52.24 4.64 -0.96
CA SER A 138 51.37 4.22 -2.06
C SER A 138 49.97 4.84 -1.90
N SER A 139 49.83 6.05 -2.47
CA SER A 139 48.58 6.73 -2.89
C SER A 139 47.55 7.16 -1.81
N PRO A 140 46.94 8.36 -1.94
CA PRO A 140 45.90 8.87 -1.03
C PRO A 140 44.53 8.18 -1.18
N ILE A 141 44.40 7.19 -2.09
CA ILE A 141 43.15 6.52 -2.42
C ILE A 141 43.05 5.24 -1.58
N ARG A 142 42.05 5.18 -0.69
CA ARG A 142 41.77 4.00 0.14
C ARG A 142 40.97 2.99 -0.70
N PRO A 143 41.45 1.74 -0.88
CA PRO A 143 40.76 0.73 -1.70
C PRO A 143 39.39 0.33 -1.12
N ASP A 144 39.20 0.48 0.19
CA ASP A 144 37.95 0.13 0.89
C ASP A 144 36.76 1.03 0.55
N LEU A 145 36.99 2.20 -0.05
CA LEU A 145 35.93 3.14 -0.45
C LEU A 145 35.50 2.97 -1.92
N LEU A 146 36.19 2.14 -2.69
CA LEU A 146 35.89 1.89 -4.10
C LEU A 146 34.85 0.77 -4.25
N ASP A 147 34.02 0.88 -5.28
CA ASP A 147 33.03 -0.15 -5.62
C ASP A 147 33.72 -1.41 -6.20
N THR A 148 33.07 -2.57 -6.15
CA THR A 148 33.67 -3.87 -6.56
C THR A 148 34.37 -3.84 -7.94
N PRO A 149 33.79 -3.25 -9.00
CA PRO A 149 34.47 -3.15 -10.30
C PRO A 149 35.60 -2.11 -10.31
N GLN A 150 35.55 -1.10 -9.45
CA GLN A 150 36.59 -0.07 -9.36
C GLN A 150 37.81 -0.58 -8.58
N ARG A 151 37.59 -1.47 -7.61
CA ARG A 151 38.66 -2.17 -6.88
C ARG A 151 39.48 -3.09 -7.78
N SER A 152 38.84 -3.82 -8.70
CA SER A 152 39.57 -4.68 -9.63
C SER A 152 40.45 -3.87 -10.57
N ILE A 153 39.94 -2.75 -11.11
CA ILE A 153 40.71 -1.83 -11.94
C ILE A 153 41.90 -1.24 -11.16
N PHE A 154 41.66 -0.80 -9.92
CA PHE A 154 42.72 -0.26 -9.06
C PHE A 154 43.80 -1.30 -8.76
N GLN A 155 43.41 -2.55 -8.48
CA GLN A 155 44.32 -3.66 -8.26
C GLN A 155 45.17 -3.97 -9.50
N THR A 156 44.58 -3.93 -10.70
CA THR A 156 45.30 -4.11 -11.97
C THR A 156 46.30 -2.98 -12.22
N LEU A 157 45.96 -1.74 -11.85
CA LEU A 157 46.84 -0.56 -11.99
C LEU A 157 47.95 -0.51 -10.93
N GLN A 158 47.78 -1.19 -9.79
CA GLN A 158 48.71 -1.19 -8.67
C GLN A 158 49.78 -2.30 -8.79
N ILE A 159 49.65 -3.20 -9.77
CA ILE A 159 50.73 -4.10 -10.17
C ILE A 159 51.88 -3.22 -10.69
N PRO A 160 53.09 -3.29 -10.09
CA PRO A 160 54.15 -2.35 -10.40
C PRO A 160 54.50 -2.47 -11.89
N ALA A 161 54.36 -1.36 -12.59
CA ALA A 161 54.87 -1.12 -13.94
C ALA A 161 56.42 -1.08 -13.96
N ALA A 162 57.06 -2.05 -13.32
CA ALA A 162 58.48 -2.26 -13.40
C ALA A 162 58.76 -3.13 -14.64
N THR A 163 59.27 -2.46 -15.67
CA THR A 163 60.00 -2.98 -16.85
C THR A 163 59.27 -3.73 -17.97
N ASP A 164 58.01 -4.17 -17.80
CA ASP A 164 57.30 -4.95 -18.85
C ASP A 164 56.10 -4.28 -19.52
N ALA A 165 55.74 -3.06 -19.10
CA ALA A 165 54.53 -2.35 -19.52
C ALA A 165 54.50 -1.89 -21.00
N THR A 166 55.59 -2.08 -21.74
CA THR A 166 55.72 -1.66 -23.15
C THR A 166 55.84 -2.81 -24.13
N GLN A 167 55.73 -4.07 -23.68
CA GLN A 167 55.77 -5.22 -24.59
C GLN A 167 54.44 -5.31 -25.35
N PRO A 168 54.45 -5.22 -26.69
CA PRO A 168 53.22 -5.20 -27.49
C PRO A 168 52.37 -6.45 -27.29
N ASN A 169 53.01 -7.60 -26.99
CA ASN A 169 52.33 -8.87 -26.77
C ASN A 169 51.48 -8.88 -25.49
N LYS A 170 51.95 -8.28 -24.39
CA LYS A 170 51.17 -8.19 -23.14
C LYS A 170 49.99 -7.22 -23.29
N ILE A 171 50.19 -6.14 -24.04
CA ILE A 171 49.12 -5.17 -24.35
C ILE A 171 48.05 -5.82 -25.25
N SER A 172 48.45 -6.62 -26.25
CA SER A 172 47.49 -7.34 -27.10
C SER A 172 46.72 -8.41 -26.33
N GLU A 173 47.37 -9.13 -25.41
CA GLU A 173 46.72 -10.13 -24.56
C GLU A 173 45.69 -9.47 -23.64
N GLN A 174 46.06 -8.36 -22.98
CA GLN A 174 45.11 -7.58 -22.16
C GLN A 174 43.94 -7.02 -22.99
N LEU A 175 44.20 -6.48 -24.18
CA LEU A 175 43.13 -6.00 -25.06
C LEU A 175 42.21 -7.15 -25.50
N GLN A 176 42.76 -8.33 -25.74
CA GLN A 176 42.00 -9.51 -26.11
C GLN A 176 41.12 -9.99 -24.95
N ASP A 177 41.67 -10.02 -23.73
CA ASP A 177 40.93 -10.34 -22.50
C ASP A 177 39.80 -9.33 -22.28
N PHE A 178 40.09 -8.03 -22.34
CA PHE A 178 39.07 -6.97 -22.22
C PHE A 178 38.02 -7.04 -23.32
N THR A 179 38.39 -7.40 -24.54
CA THR A 179 37.43 -7.56 -25.64
C THR A 179 36.52 -8.75 -25.37
N SER A 180 37.07 -9.88 -24.91
CA SER A 180 36.27 -11.07 -24.56
C SER A 180 35.35 -10.86 -23.35
N ASP A 181 35.82 -10.14 -22.33
CA ASP A 181 35.01 -9.76 -21.18
C ASP A 181 33.91 -8.76 -21.58
N LEU A 182 34.24 -7.80 -22.44
CA LEU A 182 33.28 -6.82 -22.94
C LEU A 182 32.20 -7.50 -23.80
N GLU A 183 32.56 -8.46 -24.64
CA GLU A 183 31.62 -9.28 -25.41
C GLU A 183 30.63 -9.98 -24.48
N PHE A 184 31.12 -10.67 -23.44
CA PHE A 184 30.24 -11.33 -22.46
C PHE A 184 29.34 -10.33 -21.72
N ASN A 185 29.86 -9.18 -21.32
CA ASN A 185 29.07 -8.15 -20.63
C ASN A 185 27.99 -7.55 -21.55
N ILE A 186 28.32 -7.28 -22.82
CA ILE A 186 27.37 -6.79 -23.82
C ILE A 186 26.28 -7.84 -24.06
N ASP A 187 26.63 -9.11 -24.19
CA ASP A 187 25.68 -10.19 -24.37
C ASP A 187 24.76 -10.33 -23.14
N SER A 188 25.32 -10.26 -21.92
CA SER A 188 24.51 -10.28 -20.69
C SER A 188 23.56 -9.08 -20.58
N PHE A 189 24.00 -7.91 -21.05
CA PHE A 189 23.18 -6.71 -21.08
C PHE A 189 22.07 -6.82 -22.13
N ALA A 190 22.39 -7.33 -23.32
CA ALA A 190 21.42 -7.58 -24.38
C ALA A 190 20.35 -8.59 -23.93
N ASP A 191 20.75 -9.67 -23.25
CA ASP A 191 19.82 -10.63 -22.66
C ASP A 191 18.97 -9.98 -21.56
N GLY A 192 19.57 -9.18 -20.68
CA GLY A 192 18.84 -8.41 -19.66
C GLY A 192 17.79 -7.47 -20.26
N VAL A 193 18.12 -6.77 -21.36
CA VAL A 193 17.18 -5.90 -22.09
C VAL A 193 16.06 -6.73 -22.73
N HIS A 194 16.37 -7.90 -23.29
CA HIS A 194 15.38 -8.80 -23.88
C HIS A 194 14.43 -9.41 -22.83
N VAL A 195 14.94 -9.78 -21.67
CA VAL A 195 14.12 -10.22 -20.52
C VAL A 195 13.23 -9.08 -20.04
N MET A 196 13.74 -7.85 -19.97
CA MET A 196 12.93 -6.70 -19.58
C MET A 196 11.84 -6.36 -20.60
N SER A 197 12.14 -6.44 -21.90
CA SER A 197 11.15 -6.17 -22.96
C SER A 197 10.05 -7.24 -23.00
N SER A 198 10.41 -8.51 -22.84
CA SER A 198 9.45 -9.62 -22.79
C SER A 198 8.57 -9.60 -21.52
N THR A 199 9.14 -9.26 -20.36
CA THR A 199 8.35 -9.08 -19.13
C THR A 199 7.40 -7.90 -19.22
N ARG A 200 7.84 -6.79 -19.86
CA ARG A 200 6.95 -5.66 -20.17
C ARG A 200 5.79 -6.08 -21.06
N GLU A 201 6.06 -6.75 -22.18
CA GLU A 201 5.04 -7.14 -23.15
C GLU A 201 4.01 -8.11 -22.52
N THR A 202 4.47 -9.05 -21.69
CA THR A 202 3.58 -9.97 -20.97
C THR A 202 2.73 -9.25 -19.91
N ALA A 203 3.30 -8.26 -19.21
CA ALA A 203 2.55 -7.42 -18.28
C ALA A 203 1.48 -6.58 -19.00
N GLU A 204 1.81 -5.98 -20.15
CA GLU A 204 0.87 -5.23 -20.98
C GLU A 204 -0.30 -6.12 -21.45
N ARG A 205 -0.02 -7.32 -21.98
CA ARG A 205 -1.06 -8.29 -22.37
C ARG A 205 -1.96 -8.68 -21.20
N LEU A 206 -1.40 -8.88 -20.01
CA LEU A 206 -2.18 -9.23 -18.82
C LEU A 206 -3.05 -8.05 -18.37
N ALA A 207 -2.50 -6.83 -18.39
CA ALA A 207 -3.25 -5.63 -18.09
C ALA A 207 -4.43 -5.46 -19.06
N ASP A 208 -4.19 -5.60 -20.37
CA ASP A 208 -5.22 -5.50 -21.40
C ASP A 208 -6.30 -6.57 -21.24
N ALA A 209 -5.91 -7.83 -20.96
CA ALA A 209 -6.86 -8.91 -20.72
C ALA A 209 -7.74 -8.65 -19.48
N ARG A 210 -7.15 -8.15 -18.39
CA ARG A 210 -7.88 -7.84 -17.16
C ARG A 210 -8.76 -6.62 -17.30
N LEU A 211 -8.25 -5.53 -17.87
CA LEU A 211 -9.02 -4.33 -18.14
C LEU A 211 -10.15 -4.61 -19.14
N GLY A 212 -9.90 -5.41 -20.18
CA GLY A 212 -10.92 -5.86 -21.12
C GLY A 212 -12.04 -6.67 -20.44
N ALA A 213 -11.69 -7.61 -19.57
CA ALA A 213 -12.69 -8.37 -18.80
C ALA A 213 -13.51 -7.49 -17.86
N VAL A 214 -12.87 -6.52 -17.20
CA VAL A 214 -13.57 -5.56 -16.32
C VAL A 214 -14.46 -4.63 -17.14
N ALA A 215 -14.00 -4.15 -18.29
CA ALA A 215 -14.78 -3.32 -19.20
C ALA A 215 -16.03 -4.06 -19.70
N GLN A 216 -15.89 -5.33 -20.12
CA GLN A 216 -17.03 -6.17 -20.52
C GLN A 216 -18.01 -6.40 -19.37
N ALA A 217 -17.52 -6.65 -18.15
CA ALA A 217 -18.37 -6.80 -16.98
C ALA A 217 -19.13 -5.51 -16.63
N LEU A 218 -18.48 -4.35 -16.78
CA LEU A 218 -19.12 -3.05 -16.60
C LEU A 218 -20.17 -2.77 -17.67
N GLU A 219 -19.86 -3.04 -18.94
CA GLU A 219 -20.80 -2.88 -20.04
C GLU A 219 -22.01 -3.82 -19.88
N GLY A 220 -21.78 -5.07 -19.49
CA GLY A 220 -22.86 -6.01 -19.19
C GLY A 220 -23.78 -5.54 -18.06
N ARG A 221 -23.21 -4.93 -17.00
CA ARG A 221 -24.01 -4.31 -15.91
C ARG A 221 -24.77 -3.08 -16.40
N GLU A 222 -24.16 -2.25 -17.23
CA GLU A 222 -24.82 -1.07 -17.77
C GLU A 222 -25.96 -1.44 -18.73
N GLN A 223 -25.73 -2.40 -19.63
CA GLN A 223 -26.75 -2.95 -20.53
C GLN A 223 -27.89 -3.58 -19.73
N GLY A 224 -27.58 -4.34 -18.66
CA GLY A 224 -28.60 -4.87 -17.74
C GLY A 224 -29.45 -3.76 -17.12
N ARG A 225 -28.81 -2.70 -16.62
CA ARG A 225 -29.52 -1.54 -16.04
C ARG A 225 -30.34 -0.77 -17.07
N ARG A 226 -29.85 -0.64 -18.31
CA ARG A 226 -30.59 -0.05 -19.44
C ARG A 226 -31.80 -0.90 -19.80
N ALA A 227 -31.64 -2.23 -19.91
CA ALA A 227 -32.73 -3.16 -20.19
C ALA A 227 -33.79 -3.18 -19.07
N GLU A 228 -33.39 -3.11 -17.81
CA GLU A 228 -34.31 -2.98 -16.68
C GLU A 228 -35.07 -1.64 -16.72
N ALA A 229 -34.39 -0.54 -17.04
CA ALA A 229 -35.02 0.76 -17.22
C ALA A 229 -36.01 0.77 -18.39
N GLU A 230 -35.68 0.11 -19.50
CA GLU A 230 -36.58 -0.07 -20.65
C GLU A 230 -37.79 -0.94 -20.31
N LYS A 231 -37.59 -2.07 -19.61
CA LYS A 231 -38.69 -2.91 -19.12
C LYS A 231 -39.61 -2.13 -18.18
N LYS A 232 -39.06 -1.34 -17.25
CA LYS A 232 -39.85 -0.49 -16.36
C LYS A 232 -40.62 0.60 -17.12
N ARG A 233 -40.06 1.15 -18.20
CA ARG A 233 -40.75 2.09 -19.11
C ARG A 233 -41.86 1.42 -19.93
N ARG A 234 -41.67 0.18 -20.37
CA ARG A 234 -42.66 -0.58 -21.16
C ARG A 234 -43.78 -1.19 -20.31
N ALA A 235 -43.53 -1.52 -19.04
CA ALA A 235 -44.53 -2.10 -18.13
C ALA A 235 -45.89 -1.35 -18.08
N PRO A 236 -45.97 0.00 -17.98
CA PRO A 236 -47.26 0.69 -18.03
C PRO A 236 -47.92 0.65 -19.41
N LEU A 237 -47.14 0.60 -20.49
CA LEU A 237 -47.65 0.49 -21.86
C LEU A 237 -48.25 -0.90 -22.10
N ASP A 238 -47.60 -1.95 -21.61
CA ASP A 238 -48.05 -3.34 -21.70
C ASP A 238 -49.32 -3.58 -20.85
N ALA A 239 -49.39 -2.94 -19.67
CA ALA A 239 -50.62 -2.90 -18.86
C ALA A 239 -51.77 -2.16 -19.58
N MET A 240 -51.47 -1.06 -20.28
CA MET A 240 -52.48 -0.37 -21.09
C MET A 240 -52.91 -1.18 -22.32
N GLU A 241 -52.00 -1.91 -22.97
CA GLU A 241 -52.31 -2.76 -24.12
C GLU A 241 -53.15 -3.96 -23.73
N SER A 242 -52.84 -4.62 -22.61
CA SER A 242 -53.69 -5.68 -22.04
C SER A 242 -55.08 -5.16 -21.64
N LEU A 243 -55.18 -3.95 -21.09
CA LEU A 243 -56.49 -3.31 -20.84
C LEU A 243 -57.25 -2.97 -22.12
N LYS A 244 -56.56 -2.49 -23.17
CA LYS A 244 -57.17 -2.21 -24.48
C LYS A 244 -57.66 -3.49 -25.17
N THR A 245 -56.93 -4.59 -25.06
CA THR A 245 -57.36 -5.88 -25.62
C THR A 245 -58.55 -6.46 -24.87
N LEU A 246 -58.54 -6.42 -23.53
CA LEU A 246 -59.70 -6.77 -22.70
C LEU A 246 -60.93 -5.90 -23.03
N GLY A 247 -60.74 -4.59 -23.20
CA GLY A 247 -61.80 -3.66 -23.61
C GLY A 247 -62.40 -4.01 -24.97
N ARG A 248 -61.59 -4.43 -25.96
CA ARG A 248 -62.09 -4.93 -27.25
C ARG A 248 -62.89 -6.22 -27.09
N VAL A 249 -62.42 -7.18 -26.30
CA VAL A 249 -63.09 -8.47 -26.09
C VAL A 249 -64.43 -8.28 -25.39
N MET A 250 -64.49 -7.43 -24.35
CA MET A 250 -65.74 -7.09 -23.66
C MET A 250 -66.74 -6.40 -24.59
N ASN A 251 -66.30 -5.44 -25.40
CA ASN A 251 -67.16 -4.75 -26.35
C ASN A 251 -67.65 -5.64 -27.51
N ALA A 252 -66.83 -6.59 -27.96
CA ALA A 252 -67.23 -7.57 -28.97
C ALA A 252 -68.29 -8.54 -28.44
N ARG A 253 -68.23 -8.90 -27.15
CA ARG A 253 -69.19 -9.81 -26.50
C ARG A 253 -70.56 -9.17 -26.25
N ARG A 254 -70.65 -7.83 -26.19
CA ARG A 254 -71.89 -7.07 -25.95
C ARG A 254 -72.69 -6.76 -27.23
N ARG A 255 -72.16 -7.10 -28.41
CA ARG A 255 -72.80 -6.88 -29.73
C ARG A 255 -73.37 -8.16 -30.37
N ARG A 256 -73.49 -9.25 -29.62
CA ARG A 256 -74.28 -10.44 -29.96
C ARG A 256 -75.46 -10.50 -29.00
#